data_AF-A0A533X4Q5-F1
#
_entry.id   AF-A0A533X4Q5-F1
#
_cell.length_a   1.000
_cell.length_b   1.000
_cell.length_c   1.000
_cell.angle_alpha   90.00
_cell.angle_beta   90.00
_cell.angle_gamma   90.00
#
_symmetry.space_group_name_H-M   'P 1'
#
loop_
_entity.id
_entity.type
_entity.pdbx_description
1 polymer ?
#
loop_
_entity_poly.entity_id
_entity_poly.type
_entity_poly.pdbx_seq_one_letter_code
_entity_poly.pdbx_strand_id
1 'polypeptide(L)' 'MTTKNISITDEAYEALRREKRKEESFTETILRLTRSRGKLSDSFGSWKLSDEEEAKIKRELSKGWKLAQERILDEVPRH' A
#
# COMPACT_ATOMS: atom_id res chain seq x y z
N MET A 1 -6.74 -12.15 30.93
CA MET A 1 -6.29 -12.63 29.61
C MET A 1 -6.17 -14.13 29.66
N THR A 2 -6.80 -14.85 28.73
CA THR A 2 -6.60 -16.30 28.60
C THR A 2 -5.33 -16.52 27.77
N THR A 3 -4.37 -17.25 28.32
CA THR A 3 -3.14 -17.61 27.61
C THR A 3 -3.23 -19.04 27.10
N LYS A 4 -2.69 -19.29 25.91
CA LYS A 4 -2.51 -20.63 25.35
C LYS A 4 -1.05 -20.79 25.00
N ASN A 5 -0.46 -21.92 25.37
CA ASN A 5 0.89 -22.27 24.96
C ASN A 5 0.83 -22.97 23.60
N ILE A 6 1.66 -22.53 22.66
CA ILE A 6 1.87 -23.18 21.37
C ILE A 6 3.34 -23.54 21.24
N SER A 7 3.62 -24.75 20.76
CA SER A 7 4.98 -25.14 20.39
C SER A 7 5.23 -24.71 18.95
N ILE A 8 6.35 -24.06 18.71
CA ILE A 8 6.82 -23.64 17.38
C ILE A 8 8.26 -24.09 17.19
N THR A 9 8.73 -24.18 15.96
CA THR A 9 10.13 -24.47 15.66
C THR A 9 11.02 -23.30 16.07
N ASP A 10 12.29 -23.57 16.34
CA ASP A 10 13.27 -22.52 16.64
C ASP A 10 13.38 -21.50 15.51
N GLU A 11 13.29 -21.97 14.26
CA GLU A 11 13.26 -21.11 13.07
C GLU A 11 12.07 -20.13 13.09
N ALA A 12 10.87 -20.61 13.44
CA ALA A 12 9.68 -19.79 13.55
C ALA A 12 9.78 -18.78 14.71
N TYR A 13 10.39 -19.19 15.83
CA TYR A 13 10.65 -18.30 16.96
C TYR A 13 11.60 -17.16 16.56
N GLU A 14 12.72 -17.47 15.90
CA GLU A 14 13.66 -16.45 15.45
C GLU A 14 13.06 -15.53 14.38
N ALA A 15 12.24 -16.07 13.47
CA ALA A 15 11.48 -15.25 12.52
C ALA A 15 10.54 -14.26 13.25
N LEU A 16 9.78 -14.73 14.24
CA LEU A 16 8.91 -13.88 15.03
C LEU A 16 9.69 -12.82 15.83
N ARG A 17 10.86 -13.20 16.36
CA ARG A 17 11.75 -12.30 17.10
C ARG A 17 12.32 -11.18 16.24
N ARG A 18 12.64 -11.45 14.97
CA ARG A 18 13.08 -10.42 14.00
C ARG A 18 11.97 -9.40 13.69
N GLU A 19 10.72 -9.85 13.64
CA GLU A 19 9.56 -8.99 13.37
C GLU A 19 9.12 -8.14 14.58
N LYS A 20 9.53 -8.53 15.81
CA LYS A 20 9.16 -7.86 17.05
C LYS A 20 9.83 -6.48 17.14
N ARG A 21 9.04 -5.43 17.36
CA ARG A 21 9.56 -4.07 17.60
C ARG A 21 10.09 -3.92 19.04
N LYS A 22 10.96 -2.92 19.28
CA LYS A 22 11.63 -2.71 20.59
C LYS A 22 10.66 -2.63 21.77
N GLU A 23 9.53 -1.95 21.59
CA GLU A 23 8.52 -1.73 22.65
C GLU A 23 7.33 -2.69 22.59
N GLU A 24 7.29 -3.60 21.61
CA GLU A 24 6.14 -4.48 21.35
C GLU A 24 6.34 -5.85 22.01
N SER A 25 5.28 -6.44 22.57
CA SER A 25 5.27 -7.83 23.05
C SER A 25 5.12 -8.85 21.91
N PHE A 26 5.41 -10.12 22.16
CA PHE A 26 5.16 -11.18 21.16
C PHE A 26 3.67 -11.31 20.82
N THR A 27 2.77 -11.13 21.79
CA THR A 27 1.32 -11.13 21.56
C THR A 27 0.91 -10.01 20.61
N GLU A 28 1.42 -8.79 20.82
CA GLU A 28 1.13 -7.65 19.93
C GLU A 28 1.73 -7.84 18.54
N THR A 29 2.94 -8.40 18.47
CA THR A 29 3.60 -8.75 17.20
C THR A 29 2.72 -9.71 16.39
N ILE A 30 2.24 -10.79 17.02
CA ILE A 30 1.34 -11.76 16.38
C ILE A 30 0.07 -11.03 15.91
N LEU A 31 -0.60 -10.29 16.79
CA LEU A 31 -1.84 -9.58 16.46
C LEU A 31 -1.67 -8.56 15.34
N ARG A 32 -0.51 -7.91 15.23
CA ARG A 32 -0.18 -6.98 14.15
C ARG A 32 0.05 -7.70 12.83
N LEU A 33 0.77 -8.82 12.85
CA LEU A 33 1.07 -9.62 11.66
C LEU A 33 -0.18 -10.33 11.13
N THR A 34 -1.04 -10.82 12.03
CA THR A 34 -2.28 -11.52 11.68
C THR A 34 -3.47 -10.57 11.52
N ARG A 35 -3.32 -9.28 11.87
CA ARG A 35 -4.37 -8.30 11.58
C ARG A 35 -4.57 -8.31 10.08
N SER A 36 -5.76 -8.70 9.63
CA SER A 36 -6.08 -8.64 8.20
C SER A 36 -5.78 -7.22 7.74
N ARG A 37 -4.80 -7.06 6.85
CA ARG A 37 -4.80 -5.87 6.00
C ARG A 37 -6.14 -5.93 5.28
N GLY A 38 -6.95 -4.88 5.40
CA GLY A 38 -8.24 -4.81 4.72
C GLY A 38 -8.08 -5.28 3.29
N LYS A 39 -9.10 -5.95 2.75
CA LYS A 39 -9.04 -6.38 1.36
C LYS A 39 -8.82 -5.12 0.51
N LEU A 40 -8.09 -5.22 -0.60
CA LEU A 40 -7.92 -4.07 -1.50
C LEU A 40 -9.30 -3.55 -1.99
N SER A 41 -10.31 -4.43 -2.05
CA SER A 41 -11.71 -4.07 -2.28
C SER A 41 -12.28 -3.07 -1.27
N ASP A 42 -11.77 -3.06 -0.04
CA ASP A 42 -12.22 -2.15 1.02
C ASP A 42 -11.73 -0.71 0.75
N SER A 43 -10.72 -0.54 -0.11
CA SER A 43 -10.26 0.77 -0.60
C SER A 43 -11.03 1.25 -1.84
N PHE A 44 -11.86 0.38 -2.45
CA PHE A 44 -12.64 0.75 -3.62
C PHE A 44 -13.80 1.67 -3.21
N GLY A 45 -13.79 2.91 -3.70
CA GLY A 45 -14.81 3.92 -3.36
C GLY A 45 -14.65 4.55 -1.97
N SER A 46 -13.57 4.25 -1.24
CA SER A 46 -13.31 4.87 0.08
C SER A 46 -12.83 6.31 -0.03
N TRP A 47 -12.28 6.71 -1.18
CA TRP A 47 -11.84 8.07 -1.43
C TRP A 47 -13.02 8.93 -1.92
N LYS A 48 -13.48 9.85 -1.06
CA LYS A 48 -14.42 10.90 -1.44
C LYS A 48 -13.63 12.04 -2.08
N LEU A 49 -13.55 12.01 -3.40
CA LEU A 49 -12.91 13.04 -4.19
C LEU A 49 -13.77 14.31 -4.17
N SER A 50 -13.20 15.45 -3.77
CA SER A 50 -13.87 16.75 -3.91
C SER A 50 -13.78 17.27 -5.35
N ASP A 51 -14.71 18.14 -5.74
CA ASP A 51 -14.72 18.77 -7.08
C ASP A 51 -13.41 19.52 -7.38
N GLU A 52 -12.80 20.15 -6.37
CA GLU A 52 -11.53 20.86 -6.51
C GLU A 52 -10.35 19.89 -6.75
N GLU A 53 -10.29 18.80 -5.99
CA GLU A 53 -9.28 17.76 -6.18
C GLU A 53 -9.44 17.08 -7.54
N GLU A 54 -10.68 16.80 -7.96
CA GLU A 54 -10.98 16.25 -9.27
C GLU A 54 -10.47 17.17 -10.39
N ALA A 55 -10.78 18.47 -10.29
CA ALA A 55 -10.33 19.46 -11.26
C ALA A 55 -8.80 19.54 -11.32
N LYS A 56 -8.12 19.44 -10.17
CA LYS A 56 -6.66 19.42 -10.10
C LYS A 56 -6.06 18.16 -10.75
N ILE A 57 -6.59 16.99 -10.44
CA ILE A 57 -6.15 15.72 -11.04
C ILE A 57 -6.33 15.75 -12.55
N LYS A 58 -7.51 16.15 -13.03
CA LYS A 58 -7.79 16.27 -14.47
C LYS A 58 -6.83 17.22 -15.17
N ARG A 59 -6.53 18.36 -14.54
CA ARG A 59 -5.59 19.35 -15.08
C ARG A 59 -4.19 18.79 -15.22
N GLU A 60 -3.66 18.13 -14.18
CA GLU A 60 -2.32 17.57 -14.20
C GLU A 60 -2.20 16.39 -15.18
N LEU A 61 -3.19 15.51 -15.23
CA LEU A 61 -3.25 14.44 -16.24
C LEU A 61 -3.28 15.01 -17.66
N SER A 62 -4.09 16.04 -17.91
CA SER A 62 -4.18 16.68 -19.24
C SER A 62 -2.86 17.31 -19.67
N LYS A 63 -2.12 17.93 -18.75
CA LYS A 63 -0.77 18.45 -19.03
C LYS A 63 0.20 17.32 -19.37
N GLY A 64 0.21 16.26 -18.56
CA GLY A 64 1.05 15.09 -18.79
C GLY A 64 0.79 14.43 -20.14
N TRP A 65 -0.48 14.29 -20.53
CA TRP A 65 -0.85 13.72 -21.83
C TRP A 65 -0.49 14.61 -23.01
N LYS A 66 -0.62 15.94 -22.87
CA LYS A 66 -0.15 16.87 -23.91
C LYS A 66 1.35 16.76 -24.15
N LEU A 67 2.14 16.74 -23.08
CA LEU A 67 3.60 16.58 -23.18
C LEU A 67 4.00 15.23 -23.76
N ALA A 68 3.30 14.16 -23.36
CA ALA A 68 3.53 12.84 -23.92
C ALA A 68 3.18 12.78 -25.42
N GLN A 69 2.09 13.44 -25.82
CA GLN A 69 1.65 13.52 -27.21
C GLN A 69 2.63 14.35 -28.07
N GLU A 70 3.08 15.50 -27.57
CA GLU A 70 4.09 16.33 -28.24
C GLU A 70 5.40 15.56 -28.45
N ARG A 71 5.87 14.84 -27.42
CA ARG A 71 7.07 14.00 -27.54
C ARG A 71 6.91 12.90 -28.59
N ILE A 72 5.75 12.24 -28.63
CA ILE A 72 5.48 11.20 -29.63
C ILE A 72 5.46 11.81 -31.04
N LEU A 73 4.87 13.00 -31.23
CA LEU A 73 4.84 13.67 -32.52
C LEU A 73 6.22 14.14 -33.00
N ASP A 74 7.10 14.58 -32.09
CA ASP A 74 8.48 14.98 -32.42
C ASP A 74 9.38 13.78 -32.78
N GLU A 75 9.09 12.60 -32.21
CA GLU A 75 9.84 11.36 -32.48
C GLU A 75 9.37 10.61 -33.74
N VAL A 76 8.24 11.00 -34.36
CA VAL A 76 7.72 10.37 -35.58
C VAL A 76 8.28 11.05 -36.84
N PRO A 77 9.02 10.34 -37.72
CA PRO A 77 9.53 10.93 -38.96
C PRO A 77 8.40 11.41 -39.86
N ARG A 78 8.42 12.69 -40.24
CA ARG A 78 7.54 13.22 -41.29
C ARG A 78 8.04 12.70 -42.64
N HIS A 79 7.37 11.68 -43.17
CA HIS A 79 7.52 11.23 -44.55
C HIS A 79 6.84 12.19 -45.53
#